data_AF-A0A0A1TLX3-F1
#
_entry.id   AF-A0A0A1TLX3-F1
#
_cell.length_a   1.000
_cell.length_b   1.000
_cell.length_c   1.000
_cell.angle_alpha   90.00
_cell.angle_beta   90.00
_cell.angle_gamma   90.00
#
_symmetry.space_group_name_H-M   'P 1'
#
loop_
_entity.id
_entity.type
_entity.pdbx_description
1 polymer ?
#
loop_
_entity_poly.entity_id
_entity_poly.type
_entity_poly.pdbx_seq_one_letter_code
_entity_poly.pdbx_strand_id
1 'polypeptide(L)'
;MLDRKSPNASKSKTSRKDFLSTIVGNYKQGYVSREEMTAHVSTLTIAGGETTATSLAAIMYYLLKYPDTMVQLQHELRQTFARHEDIDASKARQIPYLQAVINEGLRIYAPGSGGFPRTSPGMMIGKYWVPQGAEVATHAWTLTHSEDYFAEPYVFKPERWLDPLSTDIKTASQPFSMGPRGCLGQNFAYMEMNLILAKLLWKCNAEILDPGLDWAKQSRLHVMWWKPDLMVRFHPRAEQ
;
A
#
# COMPACT_ATOMS: atom_id res chain seq x y z
N MET A 1 -34.75 -2.80 -26.63
CA MET A 1 -34.71 -1.36 -26.29
C MET A 1 -35.20 -1.19 -24.87
N LEU A 2 -34.30 -1.08 -23.89
CA LEU A 2 -34.66 -0.80 -22.51
C LEU A 2 -33.91 0.46 -22.07
N ASP A 3 -34.59 1.58 -22.25
CA ASP A 3 -34.19 2.90 -21.80
C ASP A 3 -34.44 2.97 -20.28
N ARG A 4 -33.45 2.55 -19.48
CA ARG A 4 -33.44 2.76 -18.02
C ARG A 4 -32.67 4.04 -17.71
N LYS A 5 -33.36 5.18 -17.78
CA LYS A 5 -32.90 6.40 -17.12
C LYS A 5 -32.87 6.16 -15.61
N SER A 6 -31.68 6.01 -15.05
CA SER A 6 -31.47 5.95 -13.60
C SER A 6 -31.69 7.36 -13.02
N PRO A 7 -32.67 7.58 -12.10
CA PRO A 7 -33.09 8.91 -11.70
C PRO A 7 -32.35 9.49 -10.48
N ASN A 8 -31.11 9.09 -10.19
CA ASN A 8 -30.39 9.62 -9.02
C ASN A 8 -28.87 9.77 -9.22
N ALA A 9 -28.44 10.39 -10.32
CA ALA A 9 -27.10 10.97 -10.37
C ALA A 9 -27.09 12.26 -9.54
N SER A 10 -26.64 12.18 -8.30
CA SER A 10 -26.33 13.32 -7.45
C SER A 10 -25.52 14.35 -8.24
N LYS A 11 -26.15 15.47 -8.62
CA LYS A 11 -25.46 16.64 -9.21
C LYS A 11 -24.70 17.33 -8.09
N SER A 12 -23.57 16.74 -7.71
CA SER A 12 -22.60 17.35 -6.82
C SER A 12 -22.10 18.65 -7.45
N LYS A 13 -22.60 19.81 -6.96
CA LYS A 13 -22.22 21.17 -7.39
C LYS A 13 -20.86 21.58 -6.81
N THR A 14 -19.85 20.73 -6.89
CA THR A 14 -18.49 21.14 -6.52
C THR A 14 -17.78 21.70 -7.75
N SER A 15 -17.21 22.90 -7.65
CA SER A 15 -16.28 23.45 -8.64
C SER A 15 -14.90 22.80 -8.57
N ARG A 16 -14.66 21.92 -7.60
CA ARG A 16 -13.39 21.25 -7.38
C ARG A 16 -13.17 20.21 -8.48
N LYS A 17 -12.20 20.47 -9.35
CA LYS A 17 -11.72 19.52 -10.34
C LYS A 17 -10.86 18.46 -9.66
N ASP A 18 -11.06 17.21 -10.04
CA ASP A 18 -10.21 16.07 -9.71
C ASP A 18 -9.60 15.48 -11.00
N PHE A 19 -8.81 14.42 -10.88
CA PHE A 19 -8.17 13.80 -12.05
C PHE A 19 -9.20 13.19 -13.02
N LEU A 20 -10.36 12.75 -12.54
CA LEU A 20 -11.45 12.25 -13.39
C LEU A 20 -12.08 13.37 -14.23
N SER A 21 -12.10 14.59 -13.69
CA SER A 21 -12.58 15.78 -14.40
C SER A 21 -11.78 16.01 -15.69
N THR A 22 -10.47 15.73 -15.68
CA THR A 22 -9.62 15.81 -16.88
C THR A 22 -9.97 14.72 -17.90
N ILE A 23 -10.15 13.47 -17.46
CA ILE A 23 -10.49 12.35 -18.34
C ILE A 23 -11.86 12.60 -19.00
N VAL A 24 -12.85 13.04 -18.22
CA VAL A 24 -14.19 13.41 -18.72
C VAL A 24 -14.09 14.60 -19.69
N GLY A 25 -13.22 15.57 -19.42
CA GLY A 25 -12.95 16.69 -20.31
C GLY A 25 -12.40 16.25 -21.67
N ASN A 26 -11.48 15.30 -21.69
CA ASN A 26 -10.91 14.73 -22.92
C ASN A 26 -11.94 13.90 -23.71
N TYR A 27 -12.80 13.15 -23.00
CA TYR A 27 -13.90 12.42 -23.63
C TYR A 27 -14.87 13.37 -24.34
N LYS A 28 -15.25 14.46 -23.68
CA LYS A 28 -16.14 15.48 -24.27
C LYS A 28 -15.56 16.17 -25.50
N GLN A 29 -14.23 16.25 -25.59
CA GLN A 29 -13.52 16.84 -26.73
C GLN A 29 -13.23 15.82 -27.85
N GLY A 30 -13.57 14.54 -27.65
CA GLY A 30 -13.33 13.48 -28.62
C GLY A 30 -11.89 12.96 -28.66
N TYR A 31 -11.03 13.34 -27.71
CA TYR A 31 -9.64 12.85 -27.64
C TYR A 31 -9.51 11.43 -27.07
N VAL A 32 -10.51 10.98 -26.31
CA VAL A 32 -10.61 9.60 -25.81
C VAL A 32 -12.01 9.06 -26.05
N SER A 33 -12.10 7.79 -26.40
CA SER A 33 -13.36 7.07 -26.53
C SER A 33 -14.02 6.84 -25.16
N ARG A 34 -15.28 6.40 -25.16
CA ARG A 34 -15.99 6.04 -23.92
C ARG A 34 -15.31 4.85 -23.26
N GLU A 35 -14.90 3.88 -24.07
CA GLU A 35 -14.25 2.64 -23.67
C GLU A 35 -12.90 2.94 -23.00
N GLU A 36 -12.09 3.82 -23.60
CA GLU A 36 -10.82 4.27 -23.02
C GLU A 36 -11.03 5.04 -21.71
N MET A 37 -12.00 5.95 -21.66
CA MET A 37 -12.35 6.65 -20.41
C MET A 37 -12.73 5.64 -19.32
N THR A 38 -13.59 4.67 -19.63
CA THR A 38 -14.00 3.63 -18.67
C THR A 38 -12.82 2.78 -18.21
N ALA A 39 -11.92 2.40 -19.12
CA ALA A 39 -10.71 1.64 -18.79
C ALA A 39 -9.76 2.44 -17.87
N HIS A 40 -9.56 3.74 -18.12
CA HIS A 40 -8.76 4.60 -17.26
C HIS A 40 -9.36 4.74 -15.87
N VAL A 41 -10.67 4.98 -15.76
CA VAL A 41 -11.36 5.08 -14.47
C VAL A 41 -11.20 3.78 -13.69
N SER A 42 -11.50 2.63 -14.31
CA SER A 42 -11.37 1.33 -13.67
C SER A 42 -9.94 1.06 -13.18
N THR A 43 -8.95 1.33 -14.02
CA THR A 43 -7.54 1.15 -13.68
C THR A 43 -7.14 1.99 -12.48
N LEU A 44 -7.50 3.28 -12.46
CA LEU A 44 -7.15 4.19 -11.36
C LEU A 44 -7.85 3.82 -10.05
N THR A 45 -9.12 3.42 -10.12
CA THR A 45 -9.89 2.99 -8.94
C THR A 45 -9.29 1.72 -8.32
N ILE A 46 -8.97 0.71 -9.12
CA ILE A 46 -8.39 -0.54 -8.62
C ILE A 46 -6.97 -0.31 -8.11
N ALA A 47 -6.14 0.39 -8.89
CA ALA A 47 -4.74 0.63 -8.55
C ALA A 47 -4.58 1.46 -7.28
N GLY A 48 -5.42 2.48 -7.07
CA GLY A 48 -5.37 3.33 -5.87
C GLY A 48 -6.12 2.76 -4.66
N GLY A 49 -7.22 2.06 -4.88
CA GLY A 49 -8.07 1.56 -3.80
C GLY A 49 -7.54 0.25 -3.19
N GLU A 50 -7.48 -0.81 -4.00
CA GLU A 50 -7.23 -2.17 -3.48
C GLU A 50 -5.80 -2.32 -2.94
N THR A 51 -4.82 -1.68 -3.56
CA THR A 51 -3.41 -1.78 -3.13
C THR A 51 -3.19 -1.09 -1.80
N THR A 52 -3.64 0.16 -1.63
CA THR A 52 -3.53 0.91 -0.37
C THR A 52 -4.32 0.22 0.74
N ALA A 53 -5.55 -0.25 0.48
CA ALA A 53 -6.35 -0.98 1.46
C ALA A 53 -5.66 -2.28 1.91
N THR A 54 -5.04 -3.01 0.97
CA THR A 54 -4.27 -4.22 1.28
C THR A 54 -3.05 -3.92 2.14
N SER A 55 -2.28 -2.88 1.82
CA SER A 55 -1.14 -2.45 2.64
C SER A 55 -1.56 -2.05 4.06
N LEU A 56 -2.62 -1.25 4.18
CA LEU A 56 -3.15 -0.81 5.47
C LEU A 56 -3.63 -1.99 6.32
N ALA A 57 -4.35 -2.94 5.73
CA ALA A 57 -4.80 -4.14 6.43
C ALA A 57 -3.62 -4.99 6.92
N ALA A 58 -2.61 -5.19 6.07
CA ALA A 58 -1.41 -5.95 6.45
C ALA A 58 -0.62 -5.25 7.56
N ILE A 59 -0.39 -3.93 7.43
CA ILE A 59 0.28 -3.13 8.47
C ILE A 59 -0.48 -3.23 9.79
N MET A 60 -1.81 -3.07 9.78
CA MET A 60 -2.62 -3.21 10.98
C MET A 60 -2.53 -4.62 11.58
N TYR A 61 -2.58 -5.68 10.77
CA TYR A 61 -2.38 -7.04 11.26
C TYR A 61 -1.04 -7.19 11.98
N TYR A 62 0.05 -6.72 11.37
CA TYR A 62 1.38 -6.84 11.99
C TYR A 62 1.51 -5.98 13.25
N LEU A 63 0.97 -4.77 13.28
CA LEU A 63 0.93 -3.97 14.51
C LEU A 63 0.16 -4.68 15.64
N LEU A 64 -0.96 -5.33 15.32
CA LEU A 64 -1.73 -6.09 16.31
C LEU A 64 -1.01 -7.36 16.79
N LYS A 65 -0.23 -7.99 15.91
CA LYS A 65 0.59 -9.17 16.25
C LYS A 65 1.84 -8.81 17.07
N TYR A 66 2.35 -7.59 16.92
CA TYR A 66 3.52 -7.06 17.62
C TYR A 66 3.11 -5.84 18.47
N PRO A 67 2.46 -6.07 19.64
CA PRO A 67 1.83 -5.00 20.42
C PRO A 67 2.81 -3.93 20.88
N ASP A 68 4.07 -4.28 21.19
CA ASP A 68 5.09 -3.32 21.61
C ASP A 68 5.38 -2.30 20.50
N THR A 69 5.46 -2.75 19.25
CA THR A 69 5.59 -1.90 18.06
C THR A 69 4.40 -0.96 17.92
N MET A 70 3.18 -1.45 18.14
CA MET A 70 1.98 -0.62 18.08
C MET A 70 1.97 0.44 19.20
N VAL A 71 2.32 0.05 20.43
CA VAL A 71 2.40 0.96 21.57
C VAL A 71 3.44 2.05 21.34
N GLN A 72 4.62 1.70 20.82
CA GLN A 72 5.66 2.66 20.47
C GLN A 72 5.18 3.66 19.42
N LEU A 73 4.57 3.18 18.34
CA LEU A 73 4.03 4.07 17.29
C LEU A 73 2.93 4.99 17.84
N GLN A 74 2.00 4.44 18.62
CA GLN A 74 0.94 5.24 19.26
C GLN A 74 1.50 6.30 20.19
N HIS A 75 2.55 5.97 20.96
CA HIS A 75 3.22 6.92 21.84
C HIS A 75 3.80 8.09 21.06
N GLU A 76 4.57 7.83 20.01
CA GLU A 76 5.19 8.86 19.17
C GLU A 76 4.16 9.75 18.46
N LEU A 77 3.09 9.15 17.94
CA LEU A 77 1.96 9.88 17.34
C LEU A 77 1.31 10.84 18.36
N ARG A 78 1.04 10.34 19.57
CA ARG A 78 0.35 11.11 20.62
C ARG A 78 1.25 12.17 21.27
N GLN A 79 2.57 11.99 21.24
CA GLN A 79 3.53 13.02 21.62
C GLN A 79 3.68 14.10 20.55
N THR A 80 3.62 13.72 19.26
CA THR A 80 3.79 14.66 18.14
C THR A 80 2.56 15.54 17.93
N PHE A 81 1.36 14.99 18.11
CA PHE A 81 0.11 15.71 17.86
C PHE A 81 -0.71 15.87 19.13
N ALA A 82 -0.92 17.13 19.53
CA ALA A 82 -1.77 17.46 20.66
C ALA A 82 -3.26 17.18 20.38
N ARG A 83 -3.72 17.39 19.14
CA ARG A 83 -5.12 17.18 18.73
C ARG A 83 -5.19 16.37 17.44
N HIS A 84 -6.27 15.63 17.28
CA HIS A 84 -6.53 14.81 16.10
C HIS A 84 -6.61 15.63 14.81
N GLU A 85 -7.11 16.87 14.91
CA GLU A 85 -7.27 17.81 13.80
C GLU A 85 -5.94 18.32 13.27
N ASP A 86 -4.88 18.31 14.11
CA ASP A 86 -3.54 18.79 13.74
C ASP A 86 -2.78 17.77 12.87
N ILE A 87 -3.30 16.54 12.77
CA ILE A 87 -2.74 15.44 11.97
C ILE A 87 -3.09 15.67 10.49
N ASP A 88 -2.07 15.96 9.71
CA ASP A 88 -2.09 15.93 8.25
C ASP A 88 -1.02 14.98 7.70
N ALA A 89 -1.16 14.60 6.42
CA ALA A 89 -0.28 13.61 5.80
C ALA A 89 1.20 14.06 5.75
N SER A 90 1.44 15.36 5.59
CA SER A 90 2.79 15.92 5.47
C SER A 90 3.54 15.89 6.80
N LYS A 91 2.86 16.23 7.90
CA LYS A 91 3.42 16.13 9.26
C LYS A 91 3.58 14.68 9.68
N ALA A 92 2.58 13.83 9.43
CA ALA A 92 2.67 12.40 9.74
C ALA A 92 3.86 11.75 9.02
N ARG A 93 4.14 12.14 7.78
CA ARG A 93 5.32 11.68 7.02
C ARG A 93 6.67 11.98 7.69
N GLN A 94 6.75 12.99 8.55
CA GLN A 94 7.99 13.34 9.26
C GLN A 94 8.28 12.44 10.46
N ILE A 95 7.34 11.58 10.87
CA ILE A 95 7.48 10.70 12.03
C ILE A 95 8.31 9.47 11.62
N PRO A 96 9.56 9.34 12.11
CA PRO A 96 10.47 8.30 11.63
C PRO A 96 9.94 6.89 11.86
N TYR A 97 9.38 6.60 13.04
CA TYR A 97 8.88 5.25 13.32
C TYR A 97 7.63 4.91 12.51
N LEU A 98 6.78 5.89 12.17
CA LEU A 98 5.68 5.65 11.23
C LEU A 98 6.21 5.27 9.84
N GLN A 99 7.27 5.93 9.36
CA GLN A 99 7.88 5.55 8.08
C GLN A 99 8.48 4.15 8.14
N ALA A 100 9.13 3.81 9.26
CA ALA A 100 9.68 2.48 9.49
C ALA A 100 8.61 1.39 9.46
N VAL A 101 7.48 1.62 10.13
CA VAL A 101 6.32 0.71 10.15
C VAL A 101 5.72 0.55 8.75
N ILE A 102 5.52 1.64 8.01
CA ILE A 102 4.98 1.59 6.64
C ILE A 102 5.95 0.82 5.72
N ASN A 103 7.24 1.12 5.77
CA ASN A 103 8.24 0.47 4.94
C ASN A 103 8.35 -1.03 5.26
N GLU A 104 8.29 -1.40 6.54
CA GLU A 104 8.33 -2.81 6.94
C GLU A 104 7.07 -3.57 6.53
N GLY A 105 5.89 -2.95 6.65
CA GLY A 105 4.65 -3.56 6.18
C GLY A 105 4.63 -3.77 4.68
N LEU A 106 5.12 -2.81 3.90
CA LEU A 106 5.27 -2.93 2.46
C LEU A 106 6.34 -3.95 2.06
N ARG A 107 7.43 -4.11 2.84
CA ARG A 107 8.46 -5.12 2.60
C ARG A 107 7.90 -6.53 2.77
N ILE A 108 7.25 -6.78 3.91
CA ILE A 108 6.72 -8.12 4.23
C ILE A 108 5.51 -8.45 3.37
N TYR A 109 4.66 -7.46 3.06
CA TYR A 109 3.40 -7.71 2.39
C TYR A 109 3.14 -6.68 1.28
N ALA A 110 4.00 -6.68 0.26
CA ALA A 110 3.80 -5.81 -0.90
C ALA A 110 2.51 -6.23 -1.66
N PRO A 111 1.54 -5.33 -1.92
CA PRO A 111 0.27 -5.69 -2.56
C PRO A 111 0.42 -6.41 -3.91
N GLY A 112 1.44 -6.03 -4.70
CA GLY A 112 1.80 -6.63 -5.99
C GLY A 112 3.02 -7.54 -5.90
N SER A 113 3.01 -8.53 -4.99
CA SER A 113 4.19 -9.36 -4.72
C SER A 113 4.62 -10.29 -5.86
N GLY A 114 3.72 -10.58 -6.82
CA GLY A 114 3.96 -11.48 -7.95
C GLY A 114 4.92 -10.93 -9.01
N GLY A 115 5.06 -9.61 -9.07
CA GLY A 115 5.74 -8.93 -10.18
C GLY A 115 4.89 -8.88 -11.46
N PHE A 116 5.07 -7.82 -12.24
CA PHE A 116 4.40 -7.69 -13.55
C PHE A 116 5.34 -8.16 -14.67
N PRO A 117 4.83 -8.95 -15.65
CA PRO A 117 5.66 -9.49 -16.72
C PRO A 117 6.17 -8.38 -17.65
N ARG A 118 7.39 -8.60 -18.16
CA ARG A 118 7.99 -7.86 -19.27
C ARG A 118 8.38 -8.85 -20.36
N THR A 119 8.20 -8.48 -21.62
CA THR A 119 8.69 -9.28 -22.75
C THR A 119 10.17 -8.97 -22.99
N SER A 120 11.01 -9.99 -22.95
CA SER A 120 12.44 -9.86 -23.23
C SER A 120 12.67 -9.48 -24.70
N PRO A 121 13.56 -8.52 -25.00
CA PRO A 121 14.00 -8.25 -26.37
C PRO A 121 15.07 -9.23 -26.86
N GLY A 122 15.50 -10.20 -26.04
CA GLY A 122 16.69 -11.01 -26.28
C GLY A 122 17.91 -10.34 -25.64
N MET A 123 18.20 -10.67 -24.38
CA MET A 123 19.30 -10.02 -23.66
C MET A 123 19.89 -10.90 -22.56
N MET A 124 21.09 -10.52 -22.11
CA MET A 124 21.71 -11.09 -20.91
C MET A 124 21.10 -10.48 -19.64
N ILE A 125 20.68 -11.34 -18.70
CA ILE A 125 20.33 -10.97 -17.32
C ILE A 125 21.30 -11.68 -16.38
N GLY A 126 22.26 -10.92 -15.83
CA GLY A 126 23.39 -11.50 -15.13
C GLY A 126 24.18 -12.43 -16.05
N LYS A 127 24.27 -13.72 -15.68
CA LYS A 127 24.95 -14.75 -16.47
C LYS A 127 24.04 -15.53 -17.43
N TYR A 128 22.74 -15.23 -17.47
CA TYR A 128 21.76 -15.99 -18.26
C TYR A 128 21.33 -15.22 -19.50
N TRP A 129 21.32 -15.88 -20.66
CA TRP A 129 20.67 -15.36 -21.86
C TRP A 129 19.17 -15.61 -21.78
N VAL A 130 18.37 -14.55 -21.91
CA VAL A 130 16.91 -14.64 -21.95
C VAL A 130 16.44 -14.34 -23.37
N PRO A 131 15.84 -15.32 -24.07
CA PRO A 131 15.49 -15.18 -25.48
C PRO A 131 14.41 -14.12 -25.69
N GLN A 132 14.39 -13.56 -26.91
CA GLN A 132 13.35 -12.64 -27.33
C GLN A 132 11.97 -13.29 -27.21
N GLY A 133 10.98 -12.55 -26.72
CA GLY A 133 9.61 -13.02 -26.55
C GLY A 133 9.34 -13.75 -25.22
N ALA A 134 10.37 -14.12 -24.45
CA ALA A 134 10.17 -14.69 -23.12
C ALA A 134 9.60 -13.65 -22.14
N GLU A 135 8.69 -14.08 -21.28
CA GLU A 135 8.20 -13.24 -20.18
C GLU A 135 9.13 -13.31 -18.97
N VAL A 136 9.44 -12.14 -18.41
CA VAL A 136 10.30 -11.99 -17.25
C VAL A 136 9.59 -11.12 -16.21
N ALA A 137 9.56 -11.57 -14.97
CA ALA A 137 9.07 -10.80 -13.83
C ALA A 137 10.03 -10.94 -12.64
N THR A 138 10.02 -9.95 -11.76
CA THR A 138 10.73 -9.99 -10.48
C THR A 138 9.72 -10.15 -9.36
N HIS A 139 9.83 -11.23 -8.61
CA HIS A 139 8.90 -11.54 -7.52
C HIS A 139 9.36 -10.84 -6.24
N ALA A 140 8.59 -9.87 -5.74
CA ALA A 140 9.00 -9.08 -4.57
C ALA A 140 9.12 -9.98 -3.33
N TRP A 141 8.19 -10.93 -3.15
CA TRP A 141 8.18 -11.82 -1.99
C TRP A 141 9.48 -12.59 -1.82
N THR A 142 10.06 -13.13 -2.90
CA THR A 142 11.28 -13.96 -2.78
C THR A 142 12.49 -13.12 -2.41
N LEU A 143 12.57 -11.89 -2.92
CA LEU A 143 13.63 -10.94 -2.57
C LEU A 143 13.49 -10.46 -1.13
N THR A 144 12.28 -10.07 -0.72
CA THR A 144 12.06 -9.49 0.62
C THR A 144 12.06 -10.52 1.72
N HIS A 145 11.90 -11.82 1.40
CA HIS A 145 11.94 -12.92 2.36
C HIS A 145 13.21 -13.78 2.32
N SER A 146 14.24 -13.35 1.59
CA SER A 146 15.54 -14.03 1.62
C SER A 146 16.44 -13.44 2.70
N GLU A 147 17.10 -14.32 3.45
CA GLU A 147 18.12 -13.97 4.43
C GLU A 147 19.38 -13.37 3.79
N ASP A 148 19.57 -13.54 2.47
CA ASP A 148 20.63 -12.86 1.72
C ASP A 148 20.46 -11.33 1.69
N TYR A 149 19.22 -10.85 1.87
CA TYR A 149 18.89 -9.42 1.81
C TYR A 149 18.34 -8.86 3.13
N PHE A 150 17.62 -9.65 3.91
CA PHE A 150 17.02 -9.22 5.16
C PHE A 150 17.24 -10.25 6.27
N ALA A 151 17.89 -9.85 7.36
CA ALA A 151 18.01 -10.67 8.56
C ALA A 151 16.62 -10.86 9.20
N GLU A 152 16.33 -12.09 9.64
CA GLU A 152 15.02 -12.47 10.20
C GLU A 152 13.85 -12.02 9.29
N PRO A 153 13.81 -12.44 8.02
CA PRO A 153 12.99 -11.80 6.99
C PRO A 153 11.48 -11.88 7.26
N TYR A 154 11.05 -12.89 8.02
CA TYR A 154 9.64 -13.12 8.37
C TYR A 154 9.18 -12.37 9.63
N VAL A 155 10.11 -11.73 10.36
CA VAL A 155 9.80 -10.95 11.57
C VAL A 155 9.47 -9.52 11.18
N PHE A 156 8.35 -9.01 11.67
CA PHE A 156 8.00 -7.59 11.55
C PHE A 156 8.86 -6.77 12.49
N LYS A 157 9.88 -6.10 11.93
CA LYS A 157 10.90 -5.36 12.68
C LYS A 157 11.13 -3.99 12.06
N PRO A 158 10.27 -2.99 12.32
CA PRO A 158 10.44 -1.63 11.81
C PRO A 158 11.82 -1.02 12.10
N GLU A 159 12.44 -1.40 13.21
CA GLU A 159 13.74 -0.91 13.67
C GLU A 159 14.84 -1.07 12.61
N ARG A 160 14.74 -2.08 11.73
CA ARG A 160 15.69 -2.26 10.62
C ARG A 160 15.79 -1.02 9.73
N TRP A 161 14.71 -0.25 9.60
CA TRP A 161 14.66 0.97 8.77
C TRP A 161 15.31 2.18 9.44
N LEU A 162 15.49 2.14 10.77
CA LEU A 162 16.03 3.24 11.58
C LEU A 162 17.46 2.99 12.03
N ASP A 163 17.82 1.73 12.24
CA ASP A 163 19.15 1.34 12.71
C ASP A 163 20.21 1.60 11.63
N PRO A 164 21.21 2.47 11.87
CA PRO A 164 22.31 2.69 10.94
C PRO A 164 23.27 1.49 10.85
N LEU A 165 23.24 0.56 11.81
CA LEU A 165 24.04 -0.66 11.84
C LEU A 165 23.35 -1.86 11.16
N SER A 166 22.12 -1.69 10.70
CA SER A 166 21.38 -2.71 9.95
C SER A 166 22.18 -3.16 8.72
N THR A 167 22.46 -4.47 8.62
CA THR A 167 23.13 -5.08 7.47
C THR A 167 22.17 -5.37 6.30
N ASP A 168 20.86 -5.18 6.49
CA ASP A 168 19.85 -5.44 5.46
C ASP A 168 20.05 -4.60 4.19
N ILE A 169 19.87 -5.25 3.05
CA ILE A 169 19.88 -4.63 1.73
C ILE A 169 18.49 -4.06 1.44
N LYS A 170 18.19 -2.92 2.05
CA LYS A 170 16.89 -2.23 1.97
C LYS A 170 16.43 -1.95 0.52
N THR A 171 17.36 -1.78 -0.41
CA THR A 171 17.08 -1.59 -1.84
C THR A 171 16.42 -2.80 -2.52
N ALA A 172 16.47 -3.99 -1.90
CA ALA A 172 15.74 -5.17 -2.36
C ALA A 172 14.22 -5.05 -2.15
N SER A 173 13.77 -4.16 -1.26
CA SER A 173 12.35 -3.84 -1.10
C SER A 173 11.93 -2.77 -2.12
N GLN A 174 11.23 -3.19 -3.17
CA GLN A 174 10.71 -2.30 -4.23
C GLN A 174 9.19 -2.47 -4.40
N PRO A 175 8.37 -2.17 -3.36
CA PRO A 175 6.93 -2.40 -3.38
C PRO A 175 6.19 -1.57 -4.45
N PHE A 176 6.83 -0.51 -4.95
CA PHE A 176 6.32 0.37 -5.99
C PHE A 176 6.96 0.14 -7.37
N SER A 177 7.76 -0.94 -7.53
CA SER A 177 8.58 -1.18 -8.73
C SER A 177 9.57 -0.03 -9.01
N MET A 178 10.32 -0.14 -10.10
CA MET A 178 11.29 0.87 -10.55
C MET A 178 11.26 1.04 -12.07
N GLY A 179 11.92 2.10 -12.56
CA GLY A 179 12.07 2.38 -13.99
C GLY A 179 10.80 2.95 -14.64
N PRO A 180 10.66 2.82 -15.97
CA PRO A 180 9.55 3.42 -16.73
C PRO A 180 8.15 2.93 -16.32
N ARG A 181 8.08 1.82 -15.57
CA ARG A 181 6.84 1.22 -15.05
C ARG A 181 6.78 1.26 -13.51
N GLY A 182 7.54 2.16 -12.89
CA GLY A 182 7.37 2.49 -11.47
C GLY A 182 5.94 2.98 -11.19
N CYS A 183 5.47 2.76 -9.97
CA CYS A 183 4.10 3.07 -9.59
C CYS A 183 3.83 4.57 -9.65
N LEU A 184 2.93 4.97 -10.54
CA LEU A 184 2.47 6.36 -10.68
C LEU A 184 1.83 6.89 -9.39
N GLY A 185 1.19 6.01 -8.61
CA GLY A 185 0.48 6.35 -7.39
C GLY A 185 1.35 6.37 -6.12
N GLN A 186 2.65 6.14 -6.19
CA GLN A 186 3.52 5.96 -5.01
C GLN A 186 3.36 7.08 -3.98
N ASN A 187 3.46 8.34 -4.40
CA ASN A 187 3.34 9.47 -3.47
C ASN A 187 1.93 9.58 -2.86
N PHE A 188 0.90 9.23 -3.62
CA PHE A 188 -0.49 9.24 -3.16
C PHE A 188 -0.74 8.13 -2.14
N ALA A 189 -0.25 6.91 -2.40
CA ALA A 189 -0.32 5.80 -1.47
C ALA A 189 0.39 6.11 -0.15
N TYR A 190 1.60 6.68 -0.19
CA TYR A 190 2.28 7.12 1.04
C TYR A 190 1.48 8.20 1.78
N MET A 191 0.90 9.18 1.08
CA MET A 191 0.06 10.20 1.70
C MET A 191 -1.14 9.58 2.43
N GLU A 192 -1.85 8.64 1.78
CA GLU A 192 -2.99 7.93 2.36
C GLU A 192 -2.58 7.09 3.57
N MET A 193 -1.53 6.26 3.44
CA MET A 193 -1.05 5.41 4.54
C MET A 193 -0.63 6.22 5.75
N ASN A 194 0.14 7.30 5.53
CA ASN A 194 0.56 8.20 6.60
C ASN A 194 -0.63 8.82 7.33
N LEU A 195 -1.59 9.36 6.58
CA LEU A 195 -2.76 10.02 7.16
C LEU A 195 -3.65 9.05 7.94
N ILE A 196 -3.96 7.90 7.32
CA ILE A 196 -4.91 6.93 7.88
C ILE A 196 -4.32 6.28 9.13
N LEU A 197 -3.09 5.76 9.06
CA LEU A 197 -2.46 5.11 10.21
C LEU A 197 -2.27 6.11 11.37
N ALA A 198 -1.77 7.31 11.07
CA ALA A 198 -1.57 8.33 12.11
C ALA A 198 -2.89 8.69 12.81
N LYS A 199 -3.95 9.01 12.05
CA LYS A 199 -5.25 9.39 12.64
C LYS A 199 -5.88 8.23 13.41
N LEU A 200 -5.88 7.02 12.83
CA LEU A 200 -6.52 5.86 13.45
C LEU A 200 -5.83 5.47 14.76
N LEU A 201 -4.50 5.35 14.77
CA LEU A 201 -3.74 4.89 15.93
C LEU A 201 -3.57 5.98 16.99
N TRP A 202 -3.60 7.26 16.59
CA TRP A 202 -3.68 8.36 17.54
C TRP A 202 -4.99 8.30 18.34
N LYS A 203 -6.12 8.07 17.65
CA LYS A 203 -7.48 8.12 18.21
C LYS A 203 -7.90 6.85 18.95
N CYS A 204 -7.47 5.69 18.48
CA CYS A 204 -7.97 4.40 18.96
C CYS A 204 -6.83 3.47 19.41
N ASN A 205 -7.14 2.65 20.40
CA ASN A 205 -6.48 1.37 20.61
C ASN A 205 -7.20 0.29 19.79
N ALA A 206 -6.52 -0.81 19.50
CA ALA A 206 -7.07 -1.88 18.67
C ALA A 206 -6.63 -3.24 19.19
N GLU A 207 -7.49 -4.24 19.05
CA GLU A 207 -7.19 -5.64 19.35
C GLU A 207 -7.71 -6.55 18.24
N ILE A 208 -6.94 -7.59 17.94
CA ILE A 208 -7.35 -8.63 16.98
C ILE A 208 -8.34 -9.58 17.65
N LEU A 209 -9.44 -9.89 16.96
CA LEU A 209 -10.48 -10.77 17.50
C LEU A 209 -10.18 -12.27 17.32
N ASP A 210 -9.31 -12.60 16.37
CA ASP A 210 -8.79 -13.95 16.16
C ASP A 210 -7.26 -13.97 16.42
N PRO A 211 -6.82 -14.27 17.66
CA PRO A 211 -5.39 -14.39 17.98
C PRO A 211 -4.67 -15.51 17.23
N GLY A 212 -5.40 -16.48 16.68
CA GLY A 212 -4.86 -17.59 15.90
C GLY A 212 -4.63 -17.27 14.42
N LEU A 213 -5.00 -16.06 13.98
CA LEU A 213 -4.90 -15.65 12.58
C LEU A 213 -3.45 -15.63 12.09
N ASP A 214 -3.14 -16.50 11.14
CA ASP A 214 -1.89 -16.50 10.39
C ASP A 214 -2.10 -15.85 9.02
N TRP A 215 -1.90 -14.54 8.95
CA TRP A 215 -2.15 -13.73 7.76
C TRP A 215 -1.40 -14.25 6.54
N ALA A 216 -0.10 -14.48 6.68
CA ALA A 216 0.74 -14.90 5.56
C ALA A 216 0.34 -16.30 5.05
N LYS A 217 0.10 -17.26 5.94
CA LYS A 217 -0.23 -18.64 5.58
C LYS A 217 -1.64 -18.77 5.00
N GLN A 218 -2.59 -17.95 5.44
CA GLN A 218 -3.96 -17.98 4.95
C GLN A 218 -4.17 -17.13 3.70
N SER A 219 -3.25 -16.21 3.40
CA SER A 219 -3.27 -15.46 2.14
C SER A 219 -2.89 -16.31 0.92
N ARG A 220 -3.42 -15.92 -0.24
CA ARG A 220 -3.08 -16.50 -1.56
C ARG A 220 -2.69 -15.38 -2.51
N LEU A 221 -1.51 -15.50 -3.12
CA LEU A 221 -1.04 -14.53 -4.10
C LEU A 221 -1.46 -14.97 -5.50
N HIS A 222 -2.35 -14.20 -6.12
CA HIS A 222 -2.64 -14.26 -7.55
C HIS A 222 -1.97 -13.05 -8.23
N VAL A 223 -2.73 -12.25 -8.99
CA VAL A 223 -2.27 -10.92 -9.42
C VAL A 223 -2.10 -9.98 -8.21
N MET A 224 -3.02 -10.11 -7.25
CA MET A 224 -2.99 -9.44 -5.95
C MET A 224 -3.29 -10.47 -4.85
N TRP A 225 -3.09 -10.07 -3.61
CA TRP A 225 -3.40 -10.91 -2.46
C TRP A 225 -4.90 -11.11 -2.26
N TRP A 226 -5.29 -12.37 -2.14
CA TRP A 226 -6.53 -12.77 -1.50
C TRP A 226 -6.18 -13.05 -0.05
N LYS A 227 -6.72 -12.21 0.84
CA LYS A 227 -6.37 -12.12 2.27
C LYS A 227 -7.52 -12.67 3.12
N PRO A 228 -7.26 -13.28 4.28
CA PRO A 228 -8.31 -13.66 5.21
C PRO A 228 -8.98 -12.41 5.81
N ASP A 229 -10.13 -12.59 6.46
CA ASP A 229 -10.81 -11.51 7.16
C ASP A 229 -10.00 -11.05 8.38
N LEU A 230 -9.72 -9.74 8.48
CA LEU A 230 -9.10 -9.14 9.64
C LEU A 230 -10.15 -8.52 10.55
N MET A 231 -10.63 -9.28 11.52
CA MET A 231 -11.61 -8.79 12.49
C MET A 231 -10.90 -8.05 13.64
N VAL A 232 -11.11 -6.74 13.72
CA VAL A 232 -10.47 -5.85 14.71
C VAL A 232 -11.53 -5.16 15.55
N ARG A 233 -11.34 -5.13 16.86
CA ARG A 233 -12.12 -4.27 17.76
C ARG A 233 -11.32 -3.01 18.05
N PHE A 234 -11.93 -1.86 17.79
CA PHE A 234 -11.36 -0.55 18.11
C PHE A 234 -11.97 -0.01 19.39
N HIS A 235 -11.10 0.48 20.28
CA HIS A 235 -11.46 1.13 21.52
C HIS A 235 -11.03 2.59 21.45
N PRO A 236 -11.90 3.57 21.76
CA PRO A 236 -11.47 4.96 21.89
C PRO A 236 -10.30 5.07 22.87
N ARG A 237 -9.33 5.93 22.57
CA ARG A 237 -8.31 6.33 23.56
C ARG A 237 -9.04 6.85 24.80
N ALA A 238 -8.62 6.40 26.00
CA ALA A 238 -9.11 6.96 27.25
C ALA A 238 -8.80 8.47 27.28
N GLU A 239 -9.81 9.30 27.52
CA GLU A 239 -9.63 10.74 27.71
C GLU A 239 -8.70 10.96 28.91
N GLN A 240 -7.66 11.79 28.72
CA GLN A 240 -6.79 12.27 29.79
C GLN A 240 -7.37 13.56 30.36
#